data_AF-A0A1W2CUX0-F1
#
_entry.id   AF-A0A1W2CUX0-F1
#
_cell.length_a   1.000
_cell.length_b   1.000
_cell.length_c   1.000
_cell.angle_alpha   90.00
_cell.angle_beta   90.00
_cell.angle_gamma   90.00
#
_symmetry.space_group_name_H-M   'P 1'
#
loop_
_entity.id
_entity.type
_entity.pdbx_description
1 polymer ?
#
loop_
_entity_poly.entity_id
_entity_poly.type
_entity_poly.pdbx_seq_one_letter_code
_entity_poly.pdbx_strand_id
1 'polypeptide(L)' 'MLWLLPGITSLALFGWLLAQVEAGFAGRAFAAYGGVYIAASLLWMWGAEGQRPDFWDFFGAALCLIGASLILVAPRAG' A
#
# COMPACT_ATOMS: atom_id res chain seq x y z
N MET A 1 13.72 8.38 -25.03
CA MET A 1 12.65 9.40 -24.80
C MET A 1 11.23 8.82 -24.90
N LEU A 2 10.91 7.95 -25.85
CA LEU A 2 9.56 7.37 -26.05
C LEU A 2 8.95 6.64 -24.82
N TRP A 3 9.78 6.17 -23.88
CA TRP A 3 9.33 5.53 -22.64
C TRP A 3 8.85 6.52 -21.56
N LEU A 4 9.24 7.80 -21.64
CA LEU A 4 8.77 8.80 -20.69
C LEU A 4 7.30 9.18 -20.93
N LEU A 5 6.85 9.16 -22.19
CA LEU A 5 5.46 9.47 -22.55
C LEU A 5 4.44 8.60 -21.81
N PRO A 6 4.50 7.26 -21.88
CA PRO A 6 3.57 6.40 -21.13
C PRO A 6 3.73 6.56 -19.61
N GLY A 7 4.96 6.77 -19.13
CA GLY A 7 5.25 6.98 -17.71
C GLY A 7 4.60 8.26 -17.16
N ILE A 8 4.73 9.38 -17.87
CA ILE A 8 4.13 10.66 -17.49
C ILE A 8 2.61 10.58 -17.55
N THR A 9 2.03 9.96 -18.58
CA THR A 9 0.57 9.75 -18.64
C THR A 9 0.05 8.89 -17.50
N SER A 10 0.77 7.82 -17.14
CA SER A 10 0.39 6.97 -16.00
C SER A 10 0.44 7.74 -14.68
N LEU A 11 1.48 8.56 -14.49
CA LEU A 11 1.65 9.38 -13.29
C LEU A 11 0.57 10.48 -13.18
N ALA A 12 0.24 11.12 -14.29
CA ALA A 12 -0.80 12.15 -14.35
C ALA A 12 -2.20 11.56 -14.08
N LEU A 13 -2.50 10.39 -14.64
CA LEU A 13 -3.73 9.63 -14.36
C LEU A 13 -3.83 9.23 -12.89
N PHE A 14 -2.74 8.74 -12.31
CA PHE A 14 -2.68 8.40 -10.89
C PHE A 14 -2.96 9.62 -10.00
N GLY A 15 -2.29 10.75 -10.27
CA GLY A 15 -2.49 11.99 -9.54
C GLY A 15 -3.92 12.55 -9.67
N TRP A 16 -4.53 12.44 -10.86
CA TRP A 16 -5.91 12.87 -11.08
C TRP A 16 -6.92 11.98 -10.35
N LEU A 17 -6.74 10.66 -10.39
CA LEU A 17 -7.56 9.72 -9.62
C LEU A 17 -7.42 9.97 -8.11
N LEU A 18 -6.20 10.29 -7.65
CA LEU A 18 -5.93 10.70 -6.26
C LEU A 18 -6.70 11.94 -5.84
N ALA A 19 -6.75 12.95 -6.72
CA ALA A 19 -7.44 14.20 -6.46
C ALA A 19 -8.98 14.06 -6.42
N GLN A 20 -9.53 13.02 -7.05
CA GLN A 20 -10.96 12.68 -7.03
C GLN A 20 -11.37 11.90 -5.77
N VAL A 21 -10.43 11.36 -4.99
CA VAL A 21 -10.77 10.70 -3.72
C VAL A 21 -10.92 11.77 -2.64
N GLU A 22 -12.12 11.89 -2.06
CA GLU A 22 -12.42 12.76 -0.93
C GLU A 22 -11.31 12.63 0.13
N ALA A 23 -10.62 13.73 0.45
CA ALA A 23 -9.38 13.72 1.24
C ALA A 23 -9.52 13.05 2.64
N GLY A 24 -10.74 12.93 3.16
CA GLY A 24 -11.06 12.20 4.41
C GLY A 24 -11.11 10.67 4.28
N PHE A 25 -11.12 10.10 3.07
CA PHE A 25 -11.09 8.66 2.78
C PHE A 25 -9.86 8.22 1.97
N ALA A 26 -9.23 9.14 1.23
CA ALA A 26 -8.02 8.87 0.46
C ALA A 26 -6.91 8.26 1.32
N GLY A 27 -6.60 8.86 2.48
CA GLY A 27 -5.58 8.35 3.40
C GLY A 27 -5.85 6.93 3.90
N ARG A 28 -7.12 6.57 4.11
CA ARG A 28 -7.54 5.21 4.51
C ARG A 28 -7.39 4.20 3.37
N ALA A 29 -7.74 4.60 2.15
CA ALA A 29 -7.55 3.77 0.96
C ALA A 29 -6.05 3.52 0.69
N PHE A 30 -5.20 4.54 0.83
CA PHE A 30 -3.74 4.38 0.71
C PHE A 30 -3.15 3.47 1.79
N ALA A 31 -3.58 3.62 3.05
CA ALA A 31 -3.15 2.76 4.13
C ALA A 31 -3.55 1.29 3.93
N ALA A 32 -4.80 1.04 3.51
CA ALA A 32 -5.27 -0.30 3.17
C ALA A 32 -4.48 -0.91 2.01
N TYR A 33 -4.25 -0.15 0.93
CA TYR A 33 -3.47 -0.60 -0.21
C TYR A 33 -2.03 -0.95 0.18
N GLY A 34 -1.38 -0.10 0.99
CA GLY A 34 -0.04 -0.36 1.49
C GLY A 34 0.05 -1.64 2.33
N GLY A 35 -0.92 -1.86 3.22
CA GLY A 35 -1.00 -3.09 4.01
C GLY A 35 -1.20 -4.35 3.15
N VAL A 36 -2.12 -4.31 2.19
CA VAL A 36 -2.37 -5.42 1.26
C VAL A 36 -1.14 -5.71 0.39
N TYR A 37 -0.45 -4.67 -0.08
CA TYR A 37 0.77 -4.80 -0.87
C TYR A 37 1.89 -5.52 -0.11
N ILE A 38 2.09 -5.17 1.17
CA ILE A 38 3.09 -5.82 2.03
C ILE A 38 2.73 -7.30 2.23
N ALA A 39 1.47 -7.60 2.56
CA ALA A 39 1.01 -8.99 2.74
C ALA A 39 1.18 -9.81 1.45
N ALA A 40 0.82 -9.24 0.29
CA ALA A 40 0.97 -9.89 -1.00
C ALA A 40 2.45 -10.11 -1.37
N SER A 41 3.33 -9.15 -1.06
CA SER A 41 4.78 -9.26 -1.31
C SER A 41 5.40 -10.38 -0.47
N LEU A 42 5.05 -10.50 0.81
CA LEU A 42 5.53 -11.61 1.65
C LEU A 42 4.99 -12.98 1.18
N LEU A 43 3.70 -13.05 0.81
CA LEU A 43 3.12 -14.27 0.25
C LEU A 43 3.81 -14.69 -1.05
N TRP A 44 4.16 -13.72 -1.88
CA TRP A 44 4.90 -13.96 -3.12
C TRP A 44 6.33 -14.44 -2.86
N MET A 45 7.06 -13.76 -1.98
CA MET A 45 8.42 -14.16 -1.58
C MET A 45 8.44 -15.60 -1.04
N TRP A 46 7.43 -15.95 -0.24
CA TRP A 46 7.31 -17.29 0.32
C TRP A 46 6.92 -18.36 -0.71
N GLY A 47 5.94 -18.06 -1.58
CA GLY A 47 5.37 -19.03 -2.52
C GLY A 47 6.09 -19.16 -3.85
N ALA A 48 6.53 -18.04 -4.43
CA ALA A 48 7.14 -17.98 -5.75
C ALA A 48 8.67 -18.07 -5.70
N GLU A 49 9.30 -17.44 -4.71
CA GLU A 49 10.76 -17.44 -4.55
C GLU A 49 11.26 -18.54 -3.60
N GLY A 50 10.37 -19.18 -2.83
CA GLY A 50 10.71 -20.26 -1.89
C GLY A 50 11.58 -19.78 -0.72
N GLN A 51 11.76 -18.47 -0.59
CA GLN A 51 12.52 -17.86 0.49
C GLN A 51 11.60 -17.79 1.71
N ARG A 52 11.94 -18.55 2.75
CA ARG A 52 11.16 -18.55 3.99
C ARG A 52 11.27 -17.15 4.62
N PRO A 53 10.15 -16.43 4.81
CA PRO A 53 10.19 -15.12 5.45
C PRO A 53 10.76 -15.30 6.85
N ASP A 54 11.72 -14.44 7.21
CA ASP A 54 12.33 -14.48 8.52
C ASP A 54 11.35 -13.98 9.58
N PHE A 55 11.62 -14.30 10.85
CA PHE A 55 10.83 -13.78 11.99
C PHE A 55 10.75 -12.25 11.96
N TRP A 56 11.78 -11.58 11.46
CA TRP A 56 11.82 -10.14 11.26
C TRP A 56 10.87 -9.64 10.16
N ASP A 57 10.72 -10.39 9.07
CA ASP A 57 9.78 -10.05 7.99
C ASP A 57 8.34 -10.16 8.49
N PHE A 58 8.04 -11.20 9.27
CA PHE A 58 6.72 -11.39 9.87
C PHE A 58 6.39 -10.26 10.87
N PHE A 59 7.36 -9.84 11.67
CA PHE A 59 7.20 -8.73 12.62
C PHE A 59 7.02 -7.40 11.90
N GLY A 60 7.78 -7.16 10.83
CA GLY A 60 7.64 -5.96 9.99
C GLY A 60 6.30 -5.90 9.27
N ALA A 61 5.83 -7.03 8.74
CA ALA A 61 4.51 -7.15 8.14
C ALA A 61 3.39 -6.89 9.15
N ALA A 62 3.49 -7.50 10.34
CA ALA A 62 2.54 -7.27 11.43
C ALA A 62 2.50 -5.79 11.85
N LEU A 63 3.66 -5.15 12.00
CA LEU A 63 3.75 -3.72 12.36
C LEU A 63 3.13 -2.82 11.28
N CYS A 64 3.37 -3.11 10.00
CA CYS A 64 2.77 -2.36 8.90
C CYS A 64 1.25 -2.56 8.81
N LEU A 65 0.78 -3.79 9.03
CA LEU A 65 -0.66 -4.10 9.07
C LEU A 65 -1.35 -3.45 10.27
N ILE A 66 -0.66 -3.36 11.42
CA ILE A 66 -1.15 -2.62 12.60
C ILE A 66 -1.18 -1.12 12.30
N GLY A 67 -0.16 -0.55 11.65
CA GLY A 67 -0.16 0.85 11.23
C GLY A 67 -1.31 1.16 10.25
N ALA A 68 -1.55 0.27 9.28
CA ALA A 68 -2.65 0.38 8.34
C ALA A 68 -4.02 0.26 9.03
N SER A 69 -4.17 -0.69 9.96
CA SER A 69 -5.41 -0.87 10.72
C SER A 69 -5.66 0.29 11.68
N LEU A 70 -4.62 0.88 12.28
CA LEU A 70 -4.73 2.10 13.07
C LEU A 70 -5.23 3.27 12.22
N ILE A 71 -4.71 3.47 11.00
CA ILE A 71 -5.20 4.53 10.10
C ILE A 71 -6.65 4.24 9.66
N LEU A 72 -7.00 2.97 9.48
CA LEU A 72 -8.35 2.56 9.10
C LEU A 72 -9.38 2.69 10.24
N VAL A 73 -8.98 2.43 11.48
CA VAL A 73 -9.83 2.31 12.68
C VAL A 73 -9.78 3.57 13.54
N ALA A 74 -8.78 4.44 13.38
CA ALA A 74 -8.63 5.69 14.12
C ALA A 74 -9.95 6.46 14.18
N PRO A 75 -10.62 6.50 15.35
CA PRO A 75 -11.87 7.20 15.51
C PRO A 75 -11.59 8.70 15.46
N ARG A 76 -12.40 9.39 14.68
CA ARG A 76 -12.42 10.85 14.66
C ARG A 76 -13.00 11.27 16.00
N ALA A 77 -12.17 11.73 16.93
CA ALA A 77 -12.68 12.69 17.90
C ALA A 77 -13.24 13.85 17.05
N GLY A 78 -14.56 14.01 17.09
CA GLY A 78 -15.26 15.08 16.39
C GLY A 78 -14.79 16.45 16.84
#